data_AF-A0A1H1HWD6-F1
#
_entry.id   AF-A0A1H1HWD6-F1
#
_cell.length_a   1.000
_cell.length_b   1.000
_cell.length_c   1.000
_cell.angle_alpha   90.00
_cell.angle_beta   90.00
_cell.angle_gamma   90.00
#
_symmetry.space_group_name_H-M   'P 1'
#
loop_
_entity.id
_entity.type
_entity.pdbx_description
1 polymer ?
#
loop_
_entity_poly.entity_id
_entity_poly.type
_entity_poly.pdbx_seq_one_letter_code
_entity_poly.pdbx_strand_id
1 'polypeptide(L)'
;MGKLIDRYTLGARVAPVAVAAFSLFLAISAWIPFSQWPIKLLGGSALLIMAAFVLAQVTRDAGKAIEEPLWASWGGPPTVRMLRHRDSTFAPGIKSLIHRRLVELHVVDNMPSEADEEQDPEHADEIYKLCSDWLRNKALELKSKSPFDVVHSENISYGFRRNTLGIKPYGIAIMVAALAITVAAFFFGRQPLIELCAILLVGAYLLLAVTPNAVKRAADEYSKRLLNAVQAIPISKNVGPKRQSGEAR
;
A
#
# COMPACT_ATOMS: atom_id res chain seq x y z
N MET A 1 -15.07 -15.11 -16.24
CA MET A 1 -15.67 -14.85 -14.91
C MET A 1 -14.83 -13.77 -14.22
N GLY A 2 -15.36 -12.56 -14.10
CA GLY A 2 -14.58 -11.39 -13.67
C GLY A 2 -13.93 -11.56 -12.30
N LYS A 3 -12.73 -10.99 -12.12
CA LYS A 3 -12.23 -10.64 -10.78
C LYS A 3 -13.15 -9.52 -10.26
N LEU A 4 -14.36 -9.88 -9.81
CA LEU A 4 -15.38 -8.95 -9.35
C LEU A 4 -14.86 -8.07 -8.20
N ILE A 5 -13.80 -8.52 -7.51
CA ILE A 5 -13.05 -7.72 -6.54
C ILE A 5 -11.55 -7.90 -6.79
N ASP A 6 -10.84 -6.78 -7.01
CA ASP A 6 -9.39 -6.78 -7.20
C ASP A 6 -8.66 -7.08 -5.88
N ARG A 7 -7.60 -7.91 -5.93
CA ARG A 7 -6.78 -8.29 -4.75
C ARG A 7 -6.25 -7.05 -4.03
N TYR A 8 -5.92 -6.01 -4.79
CA TYR A 8 -5.49 -4.73 -4.24
C TYR A 8 -6.57 -4.08 -3.38
N THR A 9 -7.83 -4.05 -3.86
CA THR A 9 -8.94 -3.49 -3.10
C THR A 9 -9.14 -4.23 -1.78
N LEU A 10 -9.10 -5.57 -1.80
CA LEU A 10 -9.21 -6.37 -0.57
C LEU A 10 -8.10 -6.06 0.42
N GLY A 11 -6.84 -6.22 0.00
CA GLY A 11 -5.69 -6.13 0.91
C GLY A 11 -5.40 -4.69 1.36
N ALA A 12 -5.47 -3.72 0.45
CA ALA A 12 -5.06 -2.36 0.76
C ALA A 12 -6.22 -1.48 1.27
N ARG A 13 -7.49 -1.78 0.95
CA ARG A 13 -8.61 -0.88 1.27
C ARG A 13 -9.64 -1.48 2.22
N VAL A 14 -10.06 -2.73 1.98
CA VAL A 14 -11.07 -3.40 2.82
C VAL A 14 -10.46 -3.92 4.12
N ALA A 15 -9.30 -4.57 4.06
CA ALA A 15 -8.65 -5.15 5.25
C ALA A 15 -8.34 -4.13 6.37
N PRO A 16 -7.87 -2.89 6.10
CA PRO A 16 -7.72 -1.89 7.14
C PRO A 16 -9.02 -1.56 7.87
N VAL A 17 -10.15 -1.43 7.14
CA VAL A 17 -11.46 -1.21 7.76
C VAL A 17 -11.83 -2.39 8.64
N ALA A 18 -11.65 -3.61 8.14
CA ALA A 18 -11.95 -4.81 8.90
C ALA A 18 -11.18 -4.81 10.23
N VAL A 19 -9.88 -4.48 10.22
CA VAL A 19 -9.06 -4.37 11.45
C VAL A 19 -9.61 -3.30 12.39
N ALA A 20 -9.94 -2.10 11.90
CA ALA A 20 -10.44 -1.01 12.73
C ALA A 20 -11.84 -1.28 13.32
N ALA A 21 -12.73 -1.91 12.54
CA ALA A 21 -14.10 -2.23 12.93
C ALA A 21 -14.22 -3.54 13.72
N PHE A 22 -13.17 -4.38 13.74
CA PHE A 22 -13.22 -5.69 14.39
C PHE A 22 -13.54 -5.58 15.89
N SER A 23 -12.98 -4.58 16.59
CA SER A 23 -13.28 -4.35 18.00
C SER A 23 -14.77 -4.11 18.26
N LEU A 24 -15.45 -3.37 17.37
CA LEU A 24 -16.90 -3.14 17.50
C LEU A 24 -17.70 -4.40 17.24
N PHE A 25 -17.31 -5.20 16.24
CA PHE A 25 -17.93 -6.50 15.99
C PHE A 25 -17.83 -7.41 17.23
N LEU A 26 -16.66 -7.47 17.87
CA LEU A 26 -16.45 -8.23 19.12
C LEU A 26 -17.32 -7.70 20.27
N ALA A 27 -17.39 -6.38 20.41
CA ALA A 27 -18.21 -5.77 21.44
C ALA A 27 -19.70 -6.06 21.24
N ILE A 28 -20.20 -6.09 20.00
CA ILE A 28 -21.59 -6.49 19.71
C ILE A 28 -21.79 -7.97 19.99
N SER A 29 -20.83 -8.84 19.61
CA SER A 29 -20.96 -10.28 19.82
C SER A 29 -20.98 -10.68 21.30
N ALA A 30 -20.41 -9.84 22.18
CA ALA A 30 -20.49 -10.00 23.63
C ALA A 30 -21.93 -9.98 24.16
N TRP A 31 -22.87 -9.33 23.47
CA TRP A 31 -24.28 -9.23 23.88
C TRP A 31 -25.16 -10.37 23.39
N ILE A 32 -24.69 -11.14 22.41
CA ILE A 32 -25.42 -12.28 21.87
C ILE A 32 -25.11 -13.51 22.74
N PRO A 33 -26.09 -14.32 23.16
CA PRO A 33 -25.83 -15.57 23.87
C PRO A 33 -25.01 -16.55 23.02
N PHE A 34 -24.13 -17.35 23.64
CA PHE A 34 -23.33 -18.35 22.93
C PHE A 34 -24.20 -19.39 22.20
N SER A 35 -25.38 -19.71 22.71
CA SER A 35 -26.36 -20.60 22.07
C SER A 35 -26.81 -20.11 20.68
N GLN A 36 -26.68 -18.81 20.40
CA GLN A 36 -27.01 -18.19 19.11
C GLN A 36 -25.76 -18.00 18.22
N TRP A 37 -24.77 -18.90 18.34
CA TRP A 37 -23.51 -18.83 17.60
C TRP A 37 -23.65 -18.65 16.08
N PRO A 38 -24.66 -19.20 15.36
CA PRO A 38 -24.77 -18.99 13.91
C PRO A 38 -25.07 -17.52 13.59
N ILE A 39 -25.87 -16.83 14.39
CA ILE A 39 -26.19 -15.41 14.22
C ILE A 39 -24.93 -14.57 14.48
N LYS A 40 -24.16 -14.89 15.52
CA LYS A 40 -22.88 -14.23 15.83
C LYS A 40 -21.93 -14.30 14.64
N LEU A 41 -21.76 -15.50 14.07
CA LEU A 41 -20.81 -15.74 12.99
C LEU A 41 -21.33 -15.20 11.67
N LEU A 42 -22.51 -15.62 11.21
CA LEU A 42 -23.01 -15.28 9.87
C LEU A 42 -23.48 -13.83 9.78
N GLY A 43 -24.34 -13.39 10.71
CA GLY A 43 -24.91 -12.04 10.67
C GLY A 43 -23.84 -10.98 10.92
N GLY A 44 -23.02 -11.17 11.93
CA GLY A 44 -21.99 -10.20 12.28
C GLY A 44 -20.81 -10.15 11.28
N SER A 45 -20.40 -11.29 10.71
CA SER A 45 -19.38 -11.28 9.65
C SER A 45 -19.90 -10.65 8.35
N ALA A 46 -21.15 -10.90 7.97
CA ALA A 46 -21.77 -10.27 6.81
C ALA A 46 -21.84 -8.74 6.96
N LEU A 47 -22.23 -8.25 8.14
CA LEU A 47 -22.27 -6.82 8.44
C LEU A 47 -20.86 -6.20 8.41
N LEU A 48 -19.87 -6.85 9.01
CA LEU A 48 -18.48 -6.39 9.01
C LEU A 48 -17.92 -6.30 7.58
N ILE A 49 -18.17 -7.33 6.75
CA ILE A 49 -17.75 -7.34 5.35
C ILE A 49 -18.42 -6.20 4.59
N MET A 50 -19.74 -6.04 4.72
CA MET A 50 -20.49 -4.98 4.06
C MET A 50 -19.95 -3.59 4.44
N ALA A 51 -19.79 -3.33 5.74
CA ALA A 51 -19.22 -2.07 6.24
C ALA A 51 -17.80 -1.85 5.70
N ALA A 52 -16.97 -2.89 5.66
CA ALA A 52 -15.61 -2.82 5.15
C ALA A 52 -15.55 -2.47 3.65
N PHE A 53 -16.49 -2.97 2.85
CA PHE A 53 -16.60 -2.58 1.43
C PHE A 53 -17.10 -1.15 1.26
N VAL A 54 -18.11 -0.72 2.02
CA VAL A 54 -18.68 0.64 1.94
C VAL A 54 -17.63 1.68 2.35
N LEU A 55 -16.86 1.42 3.41
CA LEU A 55 -15.87 2.36 3.93
C LEU A 55 -14.49 2.25 3.27
N ALA A 56 -14.29 1.31 2.33
CA ALA A 56 -13.00 1.09 1.68
C ALA A 56 -12.42 2.35 1.01
N GLN A 57 -13.29 3.21 0.47
CA GLN A 57 -12.87 4.46 -0.17
C GLN A 57 -12.49 5.53 0.84
N VAL A 58 -13.25 5.67 1.94
CA VAL A 58 -12.90 6.57 3.05
C VAL A 58 -11.51 6.22 3.60
N THR A 59 -11.23 4.94 3.77
CA THR A 59 -9.93 4.44 4.21
C THR A 59 -8.80 4.73 3.21
N ARG A 60 -9.08 4.64 1.91
CA ARG A 60 -8.11 5.03 0.88
C ARG A 60 -7.79 6.52 0.95
N ASP A 61 -8.81 7.36 1.10
CA ASP A 61 -8.66 8.82 1.10
C ASP A 61 -7.93 9.28 2.36
N ALA A 62 -8.27 8.73 3.53
CA ALA A 62 -7.54 8.98 4.79
C ALA A 62 -6.07 8.53 4.70
N GLY A 63 -5.80 7.36 4.09
CA GLY A 63 -4.44 6.90 3.85
C GLY A 63 -3.67 7.81 2.87
N LYS A 64 -4.35 8.39 1.88
CA LYS A 64 -3.75 9.32 0.93
C LYS A 64 -3.47 10.69 1.54
N ALA A 65 -4.34 11.18 2.41
CA ALA A 65 -4.17 12.46 3.10
C ALA A 65 -2.88 12.52 3.96
N ILE A 66 -2.45 11.38 4.51
CA ILE A 66 -1.21 11.31 5.29
C ILE A 66 0.05 11.06 4.43
N GLU A 67 -0.09 10.83 3.13
CA GLU A 67 1.04 10.44 2.26
C GLU A 67 2.04 11.57 2.06
N GLU A 68 1.57 12.77 1.71
CA GLU A 68 2.45 13.93 1.49
C GLU A 68 3.21 14.36 2.76
N PRO A 69 2.58 14.51 3.94
CA PRO A 69 3.32 14.81 5.17
C PRO A 69 4.36 13.74 5.53
N LEU A 70 4.02 12.46 5.32
CA LEU A 70 4.95 11.36 5.56
C LEU A 70 6.14 11.44 4.61
N TRP A 71 5.91 11.64 3.32
CA TRP A 71 6.99 11.77 2.34
C TRP A 71 7.89 12.96 2.64
N ALA A 72 7.34 14.11 3.02
CA ALA A 72 8.13 15.26 3.46
C ALA A 72 9.05 14.90 4.62
N SER A 73 8.55 14.17 5.62
CA SER A 73 9.37 13.70 6.76
C SER A 73 10.46 12.68 6.39
N TRP A 74 10.36 12.05 5.21
CA TRP A 74 11.32 11.05 4.72
C TRP A 74 12.34 11.61 3.73
N GLY A 75 12.26 12.91 3.43
CA GLY A 75 13.08 13.56 2.39
C GLY A 75 12.53 13.36 0.97
N GLY A 76 11.24 13.05 0.84
CA GLY A 76 10.52 12.90 -0.44
C GLY A 76 9.95 11.50 -0.68
N PRO A 77 9.30 11.28 -1.84
CA PRO A 77 8.78 9.98 -2.22
C PRO A 77 9.90 8.93 -2.27
N PRO A 78 9.73 7.73 -1.67
CA PRO A 78 10.83 6.77 -1.55
C PRO A 78 11.47 6.35 -2.88
N THR A 79 10.70 6.15 -3.94
CA THR A 79 11.25 5.79 -5.26
C THR A 79 12.11 6.90 -5.86
N VAL A 80 11.69 8.17 -5.71
CA VAL A 80 12.45 9.36 -6.16
C VAL A 80 13.73 9.48 -5.34
N ARG A 81 13.61 9.44 -4.02
CA ARG A 81 14.74 9.51 -3.09
C ARG A 81 15.81 8.46 -3.42
N MET A 82 15.41 7.22 -3.69
CA MET A 82 16.33 6.12 -3.99
C MET A 82 17.03 6.23 -5.37
N LEU A 83 16.52 7.07 -6.27
CA LEU A 83 17.15 7.34 -7.57
C LEU A 83 18.25 8.40 -7.48
N ARG A 84 18.21 9.28 -6.49
CA ARG A 84 19.23 10.32 -6.25
C ARG A 84 20.60 9.71 -5.98
N HIS A 85 21.69 10.32 -6.45
CA HIS A 85 23.06 9.88 -6.24
C HIS A 85 23.44 9.86 -4.75
N ARG A 86 23.02 10.86 -3.99
CA ARG A 86 23.29 10.97 -2.54
C ARG A 86 22.63 9.91 -1.66
N ASP A 87 21.64 9.18 -2.17
CA ASP A 87 20.92 8.16 -1.40
C ASP A 87 21.69 6.84 -1.31
N SER A 88 21.97 6.35 -0.11
CA SER A 88 22.78 5.14 0.10
C SER A 88 22.00 3.82 0.06
N THR A 89 20.70 3.83 -0.28
CA THR A 89 19.88 2.59 -0.29
C THR A 89 20.41 1.57 -1.28
N PHE A 90 20.91 2.02 -2.43
CA PHE A 90 21.54 1.17 -3.45
C PHE A 90 23.03 1.47 -3.54
N ALA A 91 23.84 0.42 -3.67
CA ALA A 91 25.24 0.58 -4.02
C ALA A 91 25.38 1.32 -5.37
N PRO A 92 26.40 2.18 -5.55
CA PRO A 92 26.56 3.00 -6.75
C PRO A 92 26.47 2.21 -8.07
N GLY A 93 27.04 1.00 -8.12
CA GLY A 93 26.97 0.14 -9.30
C GLY A 93 25.55 -0.30 -9.67
N ILE A 94 24.72 -0.66 -8.68
CA ILE A 94 23.32 -1.05 -8.92
C ILE A 94 22.49 0.15 -9.36
N LYS A 95 22.73 1.32 -8.75
CA LYS A 95 22.06 2.57 -9.13
C LYS A 95 22.38 2.97 -10.56
N SER A 96 23.65 2.88 -10.97
CA SER A 96 24.08 3.12 -12.35
C SER A 96 23.39 2.19 -13.35
N LEU A 97 23.21 0.90 -13.01
CA LEU A 97 22.45 -0.04 -13.84
C LEU A 97 20.98 0.35 -13.97
N ILE A 98 20.35 0.79 -12.88
CA ILE A 98 18.96 1.27 -12.89
C ILE A 98 18.83 2.51 -13.79
N HIS A 99 19.72 3.50 -13.62
CA HIS A 99 19.73 4.73 -14.43
C HIS A 99 19.93 4.43 -15.91
N ARG A 100 20.94 3.60 -16.25
CA ARG A 100 21.18 3.17 -17.63
C ARG A 100 19.96 2.48 -18.21
N ARG A 101 19.31 1.61 -17.44
CA ARG A 101 18.13 0.88 -17.91
C ARG A 101 16.95 1.80 -18.20
N LEU A 102 16.75 2.85 -17.41
CA LEU A 102 15.71 3.85 -17.66
C LEU A 102 15.93 4.61 -18.98
N VAL A 103 17.19 4.90 -19.31
CA VAL A 103 17.57 5.49 -20.62
C VAL A 103 17.35 4.49 -21.75
N GLU A 104 17.79 3.23 -21.60
CA GLU A 104 17.55 2.17 -22.61
C GLU A 104 16.06 1.93 -22.89
N LEU A 105 15.21 2.11 -21.88
CA LEU A 105 13.76 2.01 -21.99
C LEU A 105 13.11 3.26 -22.60
N HIS A 106 13.91 4.28 -22.96
CA HIS A 106 13.49 5.55 -23.54
C HIS A 106 12.47 6.29 -22.65
N VAL A 107 12.64 6.19 -21.32
CA VAL A 107 11.82 6.95 -20.36
C VAL A 107 12.27 8.42 -20.35
N VAL A 108 13.58 8.62 -20.44
CA VAL A 108 14.27 9.91 -20.53
C VAL A 108 15.48 9.75 -21.43
N ASP A 109 15.95 10.84 -22.03
CA ASP A 109 17.14 10.82 -22.89
C ASP A 109 18.41 10.58 -22.08
N ASN A 110 18.51 11.21 -20.91
CA ASN A 110 19.61 11.03 -19.96
C ASN A 110 19.10 11.11 -18.52
N MET A 111 19.74 10.38 -17.61
CA MET A 111 19.53 10.53 -16.17
C MET A 111 20.43 11.63 -15.62
N PRO A 112 20.01 12.38 -14.58
CA PRO A 112 20.86 13.40 -13.96
C PRO A 112 22.16 12.79 -13.44
N SER A 113 23.28 13.48 -13.66
CA SER A 113 24.57 13.15 -13.05
C SER A 113 24.64 13.64 -11.60
N GLU A 114 25.68 13.24 -10.86
CA GLU A 114 25.91 13.74 -9.51
C GLU A 114 26.13 15.25 -9.49
N ALA A 115 26.84 15.79 -10.49
CA ALA A 115 27.05 17.23 -10.65
C ALA A 115 25.74 17.98 -10.97
N ASP A 116 24.86 17.40 -11.80
CA ASP A 116 23.54 17.99 -12.09
C ASP A 116 22.67 18.04 -10.82
N GLU A 117 22.70 16.98 -10.01
CA GLU A 117 21.96 16.92 -8.74
C GLU A 117 22.49 17.93 -7.70
N GLU A 118 23.80 18.18 -7.68
CA GLU A 118 24.40 19.19 -6.79
C GLU A 118 24.08 20.62 -7.25
N GLN A 119 24.08 20.87 -8.56
CA GLN A 119 23.84 22.19 -9.13
C GLN A 119 22.36 22.60 -9.08
N ASP A 120 21.45 21.69 -9.43
CA ASP A 120 20.01 21.91 -9.43
C ASP A 120 19.24 20.66 -8.90
N PRO A 121 19.15 20.52 -7.57
CA PRO A 121 18.48 19.38 -6.96
C PRO A 121 16.98 19.29 -7.30
N GLU A 122 16.32 20.41 -7.54
CA GLU A 122 14.88 20.45 -7.83
C GLU A 122 14.61 19.90 -9.23
N HIS A 123 15.37 20.36 -10.22
CA HIS A 123 15.24 19.86 -11.59
C HIS A 123 15.62 18.38 -11.70
N ALA A 124 16.68 17.94 -11.01
CA ALA A 124 17.03 16.51 -10.94
C ALA A 124 15.87 15.67 -10.35
N ASP A 125 15.21 16.17 -9.30
CA ASP A 125 14.07 15.50 -8.68
C ASP A 125 12.85 15.42 -9.61
N GLU A 126 12.62 16.40 -10.48
CA GLU A 126 11.56 16.33 -11.51
C GLU A 126 11.80 15.15 -12.47
N ILE A 127 13.05 14.95 -12.90
CA ILE A 127 13.43 13.84 -13.79
C ILE A 127 13.27 12.50 -13.05
N TYR A 128 13.72 12.41 -11.78
CA TYR A 128 13.53 11.21 -10.97
C TYR A 128 12.05 10.91 -10.72
N LYS A 129 11.22 11.93 -10.53
CA LYS A 129 9.76 11.80 -10.39
C LYS A 129 9.12 11.28 -11.67
N LEU A 130 9.49 11.81 -12.83
CA LEU A 130 9.03 11.32 -14.14
C LEU A 130 9.34 9.82 -14.30
N CYS A 131 10.59 9.42 -14.03
CA CYS A 131 11.01 8.02 -14.08
C CYS A 131 10.24 7.14 -13.09
N SER A 132 10.05 7.61 -11.85
CA SER A 132 9.28 6.91 -10.82
C SER A 132 7.83 6.70 -11.25
N ASP A 133 7.15 7.72 -11.76
CA ASP A 133 5.74 7.63 -12.17
C ASP A 133 5.57 6.73 -13.40
N TRP A 134 6.49 6.80 -14.37
CA TRP A 134 6.53 5.86 -15.49
C TRP A 134 6.70 4.41 -15.03
N LEU A 135 7.65 4.14 -14.12
CA LEU A 135 7.89 2.80 -13.59
C LEU A 135 6.68 2.25 -12.85
N ARG A 136 6.00 3.07 -12.05
CA ARG A 136 4.80 2.67 -11.31
C ARG A 136 3.68 2.27 -12.27
N ASN A 137 3.47 3.03 -13.34
CA ASN A 137 2.50 2.69 -14.38
C ASN A 137 2.88 1.40 -15.11
N LYS A 138 4.15 1.25 -15.48
CA LYS A 138 4.65 0.04 -16.15
C LYS A 138 4.52 -1.21 -15.28
N ALA A 139 4.82 -1.09 -13.98
CA ALA A 139 4.65 -2.17 -13.02
C ALA A 139 3.17 -2.58 -12.85
N LEU A 140 2.24 -1.63 -12.98
CA LEU A 140 0.81 -1.94 -12.96
C LEU A 140 0.37 -2.75 -14.19
N GLU A 141 0.87 -2.40 -15.38
CA GLU A 141 0.64 -3.18 -16.61
C GLU A 141 1.18 -4.61 -16.49
N LEU A 142 2.35 -4.76 -15.88
CA LEU A 142 3.07 -6.03 -15.75
C LEU A 142 2.71 -6.81 -14.48
N LYS A 143 1.76 -6.35 -13.65
CA LYS A 143 1.47 -6.87 -12.28
C LYS A 143 1.16 -8.37 -12.16
N SER A 144 0.96 -9.08 -13.27
CA SER A 144 0.70 -10.53 -13.31
C SER A 144 1.88 -11.34 -13.86
N LYS A 145 3.04 -10.70 -14.07
CA LYS A 145 4.27 -11.32 -14.56
C LYS A 145 5.37 -11.18 -13.50
N SER A 146 6.17 -12.21 -13.29
CA SER A 146 7.35 -12.11 -12.43
C SER A 146 8.40 -11.17 -13.04
N PRO A 147 9.05 -10.28 -12.25
CA PRO A 147 8.94 -10.12 -10.79
C PRO A 147 7.89 -9.07 -10.34
N PHE A 148 7.07 -8.53 -11.26
CA PHE A 148 6.11 -7.45 -10.98
C PHE A 148 4.89 -7.89 -10.16
N ASP A 149 4.61 -9.19 -10.09
CA ASP A 149 3.65 -9.77 -9.16
C ASP A 149 4.09 -9.58 -7.70
N VAL A 150 5.40 -9.73 -7.41
CA VAL A 150 6.00 -9.43 -6.11
C VAL A 150 5.96 -7.93 -5.83
N VAL A 151 6.31 -7.09 -6.81
CA VAL A 151 6.19 -5.62 -6.70
C VAL A 151 4.75 -5.22 -6.36
N HIS A 152 3.77 -5.85 -7.00
CA HIS A 152 2.36 -5.61 -6.73
C HIS A 152 1.97 -6.06 -5.32
N SER A 153 2.49 -7.19 -4.83
CA SER A 153 2.29 -7.64 -3.46
C SER A 153 2.85 -6.65 -2.43
N GLU A 154 4.04 -6.10 -2.66
CA GLU A 154 4.59 -5.07 -1.78
C GLU A 154 3.79 -3.77 -1.83
N ASN A 155 3.26 -3.39 -2.99
CA ASN A 155 2.36 -2.24 -3.11
C ASN A 155 1.07 -2.44 -2.29
N ILE A 156 0.55 -3.67 -2.23
CA ILE A 156 -0.61 -4.00 -1.37
C ILE A 156 -0.22 -3.86 0.11
N SER A 157 0.94 -4.38 0.50
CA SER A 157 1.45 -4.28 1.88
C SER A 157 1.66 -2.82 2.31
N TYR A 158 2.26 -2.00 1.44
CA TYR A 158 2.39 -0.56 1.65
C TYR A 158 1.02 0.11 1.78
N GLY A 159 0.10 -0.16 0.85
CA GLY A 159 -1.25 0.39 0.85
C GLY A 159 -2.03 0.02 2.12
N PHE A 160 -1.94 -1.24 2.57
CA PHE A 160 -2.54 -1.68 3.83
C PHE A 160 -2.03 -0.85 5.01
N ARG A 161 -0.70 -0.76 5.21
CA ARG A 161 -0.12 -0.05 6.36
C ARG A 161 -0.43 1.44 6.34
N ARG A 162 -0.29 2.09 5.18
CA ARG A 162 -0.60 3.51 5.01
C ARG A 162 -2.07 3.78 5.31
N ASN A 163 -2.97 2.97 4.77
CA ASN A 163 -4.40 3.16 4.97
C ASN A 163 -4.83 2.85 6.40
N THR A 164 -4.28 1.80 7.04
CA THR A 164 -4.52 1.51 8.48
C THR A 164 -4.01 2.66 9.35
N LEU A 165 -2.85 3.24 9.04
CA LEU A 165 -2.35 4.42 9.75
C LEU A 165 -3.25 5.64 9.56
N GLY A 166 -3.74 5.87 8.35
CA GLY A 166 -4.65 6.98 8.04
C GLY A 166 -5.96 6.93 8.83
N ILE A 167 -6.50 5.72 9.07
CA ILE A 167 -7.71 5.54 9.88
C ILE A 167 -7.45 5.21 11.35
N LYS A 168 -6.18 5.19 11.80
CA LYS A 168 -5.82 4.81 13.18
C LYS A 168 -6.59 5.60 14.24
N PRO A 169 -6.80 6.93 14.14
CA PRO A 169 -7.58 7.67 15.14
C PRO A 169 -9.02 7.13 15.27
N TYR A 170 -9.69 6.83 14.16
CA TYR A 170 -11.03 6.25 14.15
C TYR A 170 -11.02 4.83 14.73
N GLY A 171 -10.03 4.01 14.37
CA GLY A 171 -9.87 2.67 14.93
C GLY A 171 -9.68 2.68 16.45
N ILE A 172 -8.92 3.63 16.98
CA ILE A 172 -8.76 3.82 18.43
C ILE A 172 -10.07 4.26 19.08
N ALA A 173 -10.80 5.21 18.49
CA ALA A 173 -12.10 5.65 19.02
C ALA A 173 -13.12 4.50 19.06
N ILE A 174 -13.18 3.70 17.97
CA ILE A 174 -14.02 2.50 17.89
C ILE A 174 -13.60 1.48 18.95
N MET A 175 -12.31 1.26 19.14
CA MET A 175 -11.78 0.33 20.15
C MET A 175 -12.14 0.78 21.58
N VAL A 176 -12.06 2.07 21.89
CA VAL A 176 -12.48 2.61 23.20
C VAL A 176 -13.98 2.43 23.42
N ALA A 177 -14.81 2.73 22.42
CA ALA A 177 -16.25 2.50 22.50
C ALA A 177 -16.57 1.00 22.69
N ALA A 178 -15.87 0.13 21.96
CA ALA A 178 -15.98 -1.32 22.07
C ALA A 178 -15.61 -1.84 23.47
N LEU A 179 -14.58 -1.27 24.10
CA LEU A 179 -14.23 -1.57 25.48
C LEU A 179 -15.36 -1.18 26.43
N ALA A 180 -15.92 0.03 26.30
CA ALA A 180 -17.04 0.47 27.15
C ALA A 180 -18.27 -0.44 27.01
N ILE A 181 -18.63 -0.82 25.77
CA ILE A 181 -19.75 -1.74 25.47
C ILE A 181 -19.49 -3.13 26.07
N THR A 182 -18.26 -3.64 25.99
CA THR A 182 -17.89 -4.94 26.55
C THR A 182 -17.88 -4.92 28.08
N VAL A 183 -17.38 -3.83 28.68
CA VAL A 183 -17.41 -3.62 30.14
C VAL A 183 -18.85 -3.56 30.64
N ALA A 184 -19.74 -2.84 29.94
CA ALA A 184 -21.16 -2.83 30.26
C ALA A 184 -21.77 -4.24 30.30
N ALA A 185 -21.40 -5.13 29.37
CA ALA A 185 -21.92 -6.49 29.34
C ALA A 185 -21.62 -7.29 30.63
N PHE A 186 -20.48 -7.05 31.30
CA PHE A 186 -20.19 -7.66 32.61
C PHE A 186 -21.19 -7.22 33.69
N PHE A 187 -21.60 -5.94 33.72
CA PHE A 187 -22.61 -5.44 34.66
C PHE A 187 -24.00 -6.06 34.44
N PHE A 188 -24.27 -6.58 33.24
CA PHE A 188 -25.49 -7.35 32.93
C PHE A 188 -25.31 -8.86 33.11
N GLY A 189 -24.29 -9.30 33.85
CA GLY A 189 -24.05 -10.70 34.19
C GLY A 189 -23.50 -11.57 33.05
N ARG A 190 -23.05 -10.96 31.95
CA ARG A 190 -22.35 -11.68 30.88
C ARG A 190 -20.87 -11.85 31.24
N GLN A 191 -20.20 -12.80 30.56
CA GLN A 191 -18.78 -13.11 30.77
C GLN A 191 -17.98 -13.04 29.45
N PRO A 192 -17.89 -11.87 28.77
CA PRO A 192 -17.26 -11.74 27.45
C PRO A 192 -15.72 -11.66 27.52
N LEU A 193 -15.08 -12.60 28.22
CA LEU A 193 -13.62 -12.59 28.43
C LEU A 193 -12.85 -12.74 27.12
N ILE A 194 -13.34 -13.56 26.19
CA ILE A 194 -12.70 -13.78 24.89
C ILE A 194 -12.75 -12.50 24.05
N GLU A 195 -13.93 -11.87 23.99
CA GLU A 195 -14.14 -10.61 23.27
C GLU A 195 -13.27 -9.49 23.87
N LEU A 196 -13.19 -9.38 25.20
CA LEU A 196 -12.32 -8.41 25.87
C LEU A 196 -10.85 -8.61 25.49
N CYS A 197 -10.32 -9.83 25.62
CA CYS A 197 -8.94 -10.14 25.26
C CYS A 197 -8.66 -9.84 23.78
N ALA A 198 -9.58 -10.18 22.88
CA ALA A 198 -9.44 -9.90 21.46
C ALA A 198 -9.48 -8.39 21.14
N ILE A 199 -10.34 -7.61 21.81
CA ILE A 199 -10.37 -6.14 21.68
C ILE A 199 -9.03 -5.53 22.15
N LEU A 200 -8.50 -5.99 23.29
CA LEU A 200 -7.20 -5.53 23.79
C LEU A 200 -6.06 -5.87 22.83
N LEU A 201 -6.09 -7.04 22.19
CA LEU A 201 -5.12 -7.42 21.16
C LEU A 201 -5.19 -6.51 19.93
N VAL A 202 -6.39 -6.18 19.46
CA VAL A 202 -6.58 -5.21 18.36
C VAL A 202 -6.04 -3.83 18.78
N GLY A 203 -6.34 -3.39 20.01
CA GLY A 203 -5.81 -2.14 20.57
C GLY A 203 -4.29 -2.13 20.61
N ALA A 204 -3.66 -3.20 21.09
CA ALA A 204 -2.21 -3.36 21.11
C ALA A 204 -1.61 -3.30 19.70
N TYR A 205 -2.21 -3.97 18.72
CA TYR A 205 -1.80 -3.88 17.32
C TYR A 205 -1.87 -2.44 16.79
N LEU A 206 -3.00 -1.76 16.96
CA LEU A 206 -3.19 -0.38 16.50
C LEU A 206 -2.18 0.58 17.15
N LEU A 207 -1.91 0.42 18.44
CA LEU A 207 -1.01 1.30 19.17
C LEU A 207 0.46 1.04 18.82
N LEU A 208 0.89 -0.23 18.80
CA LEU A 208 2.30 -0.61 18.73
C LEU A 208 2.80 -0.88 17.31
N ALA A 209 1.98 -1.49 16.45
CA ALA A 209 2.41 -1.93 15.12
C ALA A 209 2.07 -0.92 14.01
N VAL A 210 1.00 -0.14 14.18
CA VAL A 210 0.56 0.86 13.19
C VAL A 210 1.26 2.19 13.47
N THR A 211 2.45 2.37 12.90
CA THR A 211 3.31 3.55 13.11
C THR A 211 3.82 4.14 11.78
N PRO A 212 4.16 5.45 11.74
CA PRO A 212 4.81 6.06 10.57
C PRO A 212 6.05 5.31 10.08
N ASN A 213 6.89 4.82 11.00
CA ASN A 213 8.08 4.06 10.67
C ASN A 213 7.76 2.71 10.01
N ALA A 214 6.69 2.03 10.45
CA ALA A 214 6.24 0.79 9.81
C ALA A 214 5.74 1.06 8.38
N VAL A 215 5.09 2.20 8.13
CA VAL A 215 4.68 2.62 6.78
C VAL A 215 5.90 2.94 5.92
N LYS A 216 6.87 3.70 6.44
CA LYS A 216 8.13 4.03 5.75
C LYS A 216 8.86 2.77 5.30
N ARG A 217 9.05 1.80 6.20
CA ARG A 217 9.69 0.51 5.87
C ARG A 217 9.01 -0.20 4.69
N ALA A 218 7.68 -0.26 4.68
CA ALA A 218 6.95 -0.90 3.59
C ALA A 218 7.02 -0.09 2.28
N ALA A 219 7.01 1.24 2.36
CA ALA A 219 7.19 2.12 1.21
C ALA A 219 8.58 1.97 0.59
N ASP A 220 9.60 1.84 1.45
CA ASP A 220 10.99 1.61 1.06
C ASP A 220 11.15 0.21 0.42
N GLU A 221 10.59 -0.85 1.00
CA GLU A 221 10.63 -2.20 0.40
C GLU A 221 9.90 -2.26 -0.95
N TYR A 222 8.72 -1.65 -1.06
CA TYR A 222 8.03 -1.52 -2.34
C TYR A 222 8.89 -0.81 -3.39
N SER A 223 9.51 0.32 -3.02
CA SER A 223 10.35 1.11 -3.94
C SER A 223 11.61 0.35 -4.35
N LYS A 224 12.24 -0.38 -3.43
CA LYS A 224 13.38 -1.25 -3.75
C LYS A 224 13.01 -2.32 -4.75
N ARG A 225 11.87 -3.01 -4.54
CA ARG A 225 11.39 -4.05 -5.46
C ARG A 225 11.05 -3.45 -6.83
N LEU A 226 10.39 -2.29 -6.85
CA LEU A 226 10.05 -1.60 -8.10
C LEU A 226 11.29 -1.23 -8.90
N LEU A 227 12.29 -0.61 -8.26
CA LEU A 227 13.52 -0.17 -8.92
C LEU A 227 14.37 -1.36 -9.39
N ASN A 228 14.50 -2.42 -8.59
CA ASN A 228 15.20 -3.64 -9.02
C ASN A 228 14.49 -4.34 -10.19
N ALA A 229 13.16 -4.27 -10.27
CA ALA A 229 12.38 -4.88 -11.34
C ALA A 229 12.56 -4.18 -12.70
N VAL A 230 13.17 -2.99 -12.75
CA VAL A 230 13.40 -2.25 -14.01
C VAL A 230 14.16 -3.08 -15.05
N GLN A 231 15.09 -3.92 -14.59
CA GLN A 231 15.90 -4.79 -15.46
C GLN A 231 15.06 -5.87 -16.16
N ALA A 232 13.93 -6.25 -15.57
CA ALA A 232 13.01 -7.24 -16.13
C ALA A 232 12.00 -6.63 -17.12
N ILE A 233 11.99 -5.32 -17.33
CA ILE A 233 11.11 -4.68 -18.32
C ILE A 233 11.67 -4.98 -19.72
N PRO A 234 10.85 -5.54 -20.63
CA PRO A 234 11.28 -5.79 -22.00
C PRO A 234 11.47 -4.47 -22.75
N ILE A 235 12.58 -4.34 -23.48
CA ILE A 235 12.79 -3.22 -24.40
C ILE A 235 11.83 -3.40 -25.57
N SER A 236 11.02 -2.38 -25.86
CA SER A 236 10.22 -2.35 -27.08
C SER A 236 11.17 -2.32 -28.29
N LYS A 237 11.24 -3.42 -29.06
CA LYS A 237 11.89 -3.38 -30.37
C LYS A 237 11.01 -2.52 -31.27
N ASN A 238 11.49 -1.34 -31.66
CA ASN A 238 10.87 -0.57 -32.73
C ASN A 238 10.68 -1.49 -33.95
N VAL A 239 9.44 -1.78 -34.30
CA VAL A 239 9.10 -2.38 -35.60
C VAL A 239 9.38 -1.28 -36.60
N GLY A 240 10.53 -1.37 -37.29
CA GLY A 240 10.88 -0.46 -38.37
C GLY A 240 9.76 -0.38 -39.42
N PRO A 241 9.65 0.73 -40.16
CA PRO A 241 8.55 0.95 -41.09
C PRO A 241 8.45 -0.23 -42.05
N LYS A 242 7.27 -0.86 -42.14
CA LYS A 242 6.95 -1.82 -43.19
C LYS A 242 7.28 -1.14 -44.52
N ARG A 243 8.35 -1.59 -45.20
CA ARG A 243 8.56 -1.27 -46.61
C ARG A 243 7.29 -1.73 -47.33
N GLN A 244 6.49 -0.78 -47.77
CA GLN A 244 5.49 -1.03 -48.81
C GLN A 244 6.29 -1.39 -50.06
N SER A 245 6.45 -2.69 -50.32
CA SER A 245 6.80 -3.18 -51.64
C SER A 245 5.58 -2.93 -52.52
N GLY A 246 5.52 -1.73 -53.09
CA GLY A 246 4.78 -1.53 -54.31
C GLY A 246 5.54 -2.23 -55.42
N GLU A 247 4.93 -3.25 -56.01
CA GLU A 247 5.16 -3.59 -57.40
C GLU A 247 3.79 -3.76 -58.05
N ALA A 248 3.41 -2.69 -58.75
CA ALA A 248 2.54 -2.77 -59.89
C ALA A 248 3.33 -3.40 -61.03
N ARG A 249 2.87 -4.54 -61.53
CA ARG A 249 2.66 -4.86 -62.96
C ARG A 249 2.19 -6.30 -63.10
#